data_AF-A0A3M8G585-F1
#
_entry.id   AF-A0A3M8G585-F1
#
_cell.length_a   1.000
_cell.length_b   1.000
_cell.length_c   1.000
_cell.angle_alpha   90.00
_cell.angle_beta   90.00
_cell.angle_gamma   90.00
#
_symmetry.space_group_name_H-M   'P 1'
#
loop_
_entity.id
_entity.type
_entity.pdbx_description
1 polymer ?
#
loop_
_entity_poly.entity_id
_entity_poly.type
_entity_poly.pdbx_seq_one_letter_code
_entity_poly.pdbx_strand_id
1 'polypeptide(L)'
;MEKQIEIHAYHGWGFDSTFWTPIQNRLPEHVLLKPADRGYFGGSFEPEYGVGVKRKVLFLHSYGVHWCPLEKREEVDLIVVFNGFDSFHPLKNPDKSRSKKTLKLMEKQFRQTPREVLTAFYKNCFIKNEIANPSLQWMNQSILRKDLSALHSTKLKLSKKEKANWIIIDSSNDFIVPGKRGEELSVGLNSASYEVVQSGTHSLPNSNPGDCIKILTDTFPIFDR
;
A
#
# COMPACT_ATOMS: atom_id res chain seq x y z
N MET A 1 28.96 -4.05 -2.98
CA MET A 1 28.61 -3.70 -1.59
C MET A 1 27.48 -4.61 -1.14
N GLU A 2 27.61 -5.29 0.00
CA GLU A 2 26.50 -6.03 0.60
C GLU A 2 25.36 -5.05 0.92
N LYS A 3 24.16 -5.32 0.39
CA LYS A 3 22.97 -4.51 0.70
C LYS A 3 22.64 -4.73 2.17
N GLN A 4 22.63 -3.67 2.96
CA GLN A 4 22.38 -3.77 4.39
C GLN A 4 20.89 -3.89 4.69
N ILE A 5 20.05 -3.36 3.80
CA ILE A 5 18.61 -3.23 4.00
C ILE A 5 17.89 -3.74 2.76
N GLU A 6 16.95 -4.65 2.97
CA GLU A 6 16.03 -5.06 1.92
C GLU A 6 14.58 -4.72 2.30
N ILE A 7 13.87 -4.12 1.36
CA ILE A 7 12.46 -3.80 1.44
C ILE A 7 11.70 -4.76 0.54
N HIS A 8 10.70 -5.46 1.08
CA HIS A 8 9.67 -6.10 0.26
C HIS A 8 8.45 -5.19 0.20
N ALA A 9 7.95 -4.89 -1.01
CA ALA A 9 6.94 -3.86 -1.20
C ALA A 9 5.65 -4.41 -1.83
N TYR A 10 4.50 -4.26 -1.16
CA TYR A 10 3.20 -4.84 -1.52
C TYR A 10 2.23 -3.74 -1.95
N HIS A 11 1.93 -3.67 -3.24
CA HIS A 11 1.09 -2.63 -3.84
C HIS A 11 -0.41 -2.76 -3.49
N GLY A 12 -1.18 -1.70 -3.77
CA GLY A 12 -2.63 -1.65 -3.56
C GLY A 12 -3.43 -2.38 -4.65
N TRP A 13 -4.76 -2.44 -4.48
CA TRP A 13 -5.66 -2.98 -5.49
C TRP A 13 -5.53 -2.22 -6.82
N GLY A 14 -5.52 -2.95 -7.94
CA GLY A 14 -5.44 -2.33 -9.26
C GLY A 14 -4.07 -1.75 -9.63
N PHE A 15 -3.01 -1.99 -8.86
CA PHE A 15 -1.63 -1.61 -9.24
C PHE A 15 -0.79 -2.85 -9.59
N ASP A 16 0.42 -2.66 -10.07
CA ASP A 16 1.44 -3.72 -10.18
C ASP A 16 2.73 -3.28 -9.47
N SER A 17 3.77 -4.10 -9.58
CA SER A 17 5.10 -3.83 -9.01
C SER A 17 5.73 -2.48 -9.44
N THR A 18 5.36 -1.92 -10.61
CA THR A 18 5.89 -0.64 -11.10
C THR A 18 5.41 0.57 -10.29
N PHE A 19 4.37 0.40 -9.48
CA PHE A 19 3.88 1.41 -8.54
C PHE A 19 5.00 1.99 -7.66
N TRP A 20 5.98 1.14 -7.31
CA TRP A 20 7.09 1.49 -6.41
C TRP A 20 8.26 2.17 -7.09
N THR A 21 8.29 2.28 -8.42
CA THR A 21 9.44 2.84 -9.15
C THR A 21 9.83 4.25 -8.70
N PRO A 22 8.91 5.21 -8.48
CA PRO A 22 9.30 6.56 -8.09
C PRO A 22 10.00 6.65 -6.73
N ILE A 23 9.54 5.87 -5.73
CA ILE A 23 10.21 5.81 -4.42
C ILE A 23 11.51 5.01 -4.49
N GLN A 24 11.54 3.91 -5.26
CA GLN A 24 12.73 3.08 -5.47
C GLN A 24 13.90 3.91 -6.04
N ASN A 25 13.61 4.79 -7.01
CA ASN A 25 14.61 5.67 -7.62
C ASN A 25 15.22 6.71 -6.66
N ARG A 26 14.67 6.85 -5.45
CA ARG A 26 15.16 7.78 -4.42
C ARG A 26 15.81 7.09 -3.23
N LEU A 27 15.76 5.77 -3.18
CA LEU A 27 16.38 5.01 -2.09
C LEU A 27 17.91 5.08 -2.19
N PRO A 28 18.62 5.14 -1.04
CA PRO A 28 20.08 5.05 -1.02
C PRO A 28 20.62 3.75 -1.62
N GLU A 29 21.88 3.76 -2.06
CA GLU A 29 22.50 2.60 -2.71
C GLU A 29 22.61 1.35 -1.81
N HIS A 30 22.68 1.49 -0.48
CA HIS A 30 22.71 0.33 0.43
C HIS A 30 21.34 -0.32 0.67
N VAL A 31 20.28 0.30 0.16
CA VAL A 31 18.91 -0.19 0.25
C VAL A 31 18.51 -0.86 -1.06
N LEU A 32 17.84 -2.00 -0.96
CA LEU A 32 17.28 -2.71 -2.11
C LEU A 32 15.78 -2.91 -1.91
N LEU A 33 14.98 -2.37 -2.82
CA LEU A 33 13.53 -2.60 -2.86
C LEU A 33 13.21 -3.72 -3.86
N LYS A 34 12.53 -4.76 -3.38
CA LYS A 34 11.99 -5.87 -4.16
C LYS A 34 10.46 -5.80 -4.12
N PRO A 35 9.80 -5.31 -5.19
CA PRO A 35 8.35 -5.21 -5.20
C PRO A 35 7.73 -6.60 -5.39
N ALA A 36 6.78 -6.95 -4.53
CA ALA A 36 5.87 -8.07 -4.77
C ALA A 36 4.82 -7.67 -5.81
N ASP A 37 4.28 -8.66 -6.52
CA ASP A 37 3.22 -8.46 -7.51
C ASP A 37 2.05 -9.41 -7.25
N ARG A 38 0.86 -8.85 -7.11
CA ARG A 38 -0.36 -9.63 -6.87
C ARG A 38 -0.81 -10.42 -8.10
N GLY A 39 -0.36 -10.02 -9.30
CA GLY A 39 -0.70 -10.62 -10.58
C GLY A 39 -1.97 -10.04 -11.22
N TYR A 40 -2.25 -8.75 -11.02
CA TYR A 40 -3.42 -8.10 -11.65
C TYR A 40 -3.23 -7.88 -13.16
N PHE A 41 -2.01 -7.58 -13.61
CA PHE A 41 -1.69 -7.27 -15.02
C PHE A 41 -0.60 -8.17 -15.60
N GLY A 42 -0.30 -9.30 -14.93
CA GLY A 42 0.77 -10.21 -15.31
C GLY A 42 0.86 -11.40 -14.35
N GLY A 43 2.04 -12.00 -14.24
CA GLY A 43 2.32 -13.05 -13.26
C GLY A 43 2.42 -12.48 -11.85
N SER A 44 1.98 -13.25 -10.86
CA SER A 44 2.26 -12.93 -9.45
C SER A 44 3.73 -13.16 -9.12
N PHE A 45 4.26 -12.37 -8.21
CA PHE A 45 5.64 -12.50 -7.73
C PHE A 45 5.69 -12.21 -6.22
N GLU A 46 6.40 -13.07 -5.49
CA GLU A 46 6.61 -12.95 -4.05
C GLU A 46 8.12 -12.91 -3.78
N PRO A 47 8.68 -11.81 -3.25
CA PRO A 47 10.11 -11.67 -3.05
C PRO A 47 10.61 -12.46 -1.83
N GLU A 48 11.86 -12.89 -1.89
CA GLU A 48 12.60 -13.45 -0.76
C GLU A 48 13.69 -12.50 -0.28
N TYR A 49 13.97 -12.55 1.03
CA TYR A 49 15.05 -11.79 1.61
C TYR A 49 16.38 -12.48 1.28
N GLY A 50 17.37 -11.70 0.88
CA GLY A 50 18.72 -12.21 0.63
C GLY A 50 19.36 -12.78 1.90
N VAL A 51 20.32 -13.68 1.72
CA VAL A 51 21.19 -14.15 2.81
C VAL A 51 22.07 -12.99 3.27
N GLY A 52 22.21 -12.80 4.59
CA GLY A 52 23.09 -11.77 5.17
C GLY A 52 22.49 -10.36 5.24
N VAL A 53 21.22 -10.17 4.86
CA VAL A 53 20.51 -8.90 5.03
C VAL A 53 20.46 -8.51 6.50
N LYS A 54 20.94 -7.30 6.83
CA LYS A 54 20.99 -6.82 8.23
C LYS A 54 19.65 -6.30 8.73
N ARG A 55 18.84 -5.74 7.82
CA ARG A 55 17.52 -5.19 8.14
C ARG A 55 16.49 -5.61 7.09
N LYS A 56 15.39 -6.18 7.56
CA LYS A 56 14.25 -6.55 6.73
C LYS A 56 13.14 -5.54 6.95
N VAL A 57 12.63 -4.96 5.87
CA VAL A 57 11.59 -3.94 5.90
C VAL A 57 10.43 -4.34 5.01
N LEU A 58 9.21 -3.97 5.40
CA LEU A 58 8.02 -4.07 4.55
C LEU A 58 7.48 -2.71 4.20
N PHE A 59 7.19 -2.50 2.91
CA PHE A 59 6.39 -1.37 2.43
C PHE A 59 5.02 -1.90 2.01
N LEU A 60 3.95 -1.39 2.60
CA LEU A 60 2.59 -1.85 2.37
C LEU A 60 1.76 -0.65 1.93
N HIS A 61 1.17 -0.69 0.74
CA HIS A 61 0.31 0.38 0.25
C HIS A 61 -1.14 -0.07 0.19
N SER A 62 -2.06 0.65 0.85
CA SER A 62 -3.50 0.43 0.73
C SER A 62 -3.86 -1.05 0.98
N TYR A 63 -4.53 -1.70 0.04
CA TYR A 63 -4.86 -3.13 0.10
C TYR A 63 -3.64 -4.06 0.26
N GLY A 64 -2.41 -3.60 -0.06
CA GLY A 64 -1.14 -4.24 0.22
C GLY A 64 -1.00 -4.77 1.64
N VAL A 65 -1.55 -4.04 2.61
CA VAL A 65 -1.59 -4.42 4.03
C VAL A 65 -2.31 -5.76 4.26
N HIS A 66 -3.25 -6.12 3.39
CA HIS A 66 -4.11 -7.28 3.56
C HIS A 66 -3.68 -8.53 2.79
N TRP A 67 -2.95 -8.38 1.69
CA TRP A 67 -2.45 -9.52 0.92
C TRP A 67 -0.97 -9.82 1.17
N CYS A 68 -0.25 -8.96 1.89
CA CYS A 68 1.04 -9.30 2.47
C CYS A 68 0.90 -10.50 3.43
N PRO A 69 1.69 -11.57 3.27
CA PRO A 69 1.66 -12.73 4.17
C PRO A 69 1.93 -12.33 5.62
N LEU A 70 1.22 -12.95 6.57
CA LEU A 70 1.40 -12.63 7.99
C LEU A 70 2.82 -12.99 8.45
N GLU A 71 3.34 -14.10 7.96
CA GLU A 71 4.67 -14.63 8.26
C GLU A 71 5.76 -13.61 7.89
N LYS A 72 5.59 -12.89 6.79
CA LYS A 72 6.52 -11.81 6.39
C LYS A 72 6.53 -10.68 7.41
N ARG A 73 5.36 -10.28 7.92
CA ARG A 73 5.27 -9.23 8.94
C ARG A 73 5.90 -9.64 10.27
N GLU A 74 5.86 -10.93 10.62
CA GLU A 74 6.49 -11.46 11.84
C GLU A 74 8.03 -11.49 11.76
N GLU A 75 8.62 -11.41 10.57
CA GLU A 75 10.07 -11.56 10.34
C GLU A 75 10.83 -10.23 10.12
N VAL A 76 10.14 -9.09 10.13
CA VAL A 76 10.74 -7.79 9.78
C VAL A 76 11.02 -6.90 10.98
N ASP A 77 11.98 -5.99 10.81
CA ASP A 77 12.36 -4.97 11.79
C ASP A 77 11.42 -3.75 11.73
N LEU A 78 10.88 -3.46 10.54
CA LEU A 78 10.10 -2.26 10.27
C LEU A 78 8.99 -2.54 9.25
N ILE A 79 7.80 -2.01 9.52
CA ILE A 79 6.66 -2.00 8.60
C ILE A 79 6.30 -0.55 8.31
N VAL A 80 6.32 -0.17 7.04
CA VAL A 80 5.89 1.14 6.56
C VAL A 80 4.58 0.95 5.81
N VAL A 81 3.55 1.69 6.22
CA VAL A 81 2.22 1.66 5.62
C VAL A 81 1.92 2.98 4.96
N PHE A 82 1.60 2.95 3.67
CA PHE A 82 1.17 4.11 2.90
C PHE A 82 -0.33 4.01 2.64
N ASN A 83 -1.10 5.00 3.09
CA ASN A 83 -2.56 5.08 2.89
C ASN A 83 -3.28 3.77 3.22
N GLY A 84 -2.83 3.09 4.28
CA GLY A 84 -3.32 1.79 4.67
C GLY A 84 -4.48 1.87 5.65
N PHE A 85 -5.08 0.72 5.93
CA PHE A 85 -6.23 0.63 6.80
C PHE A 85 -6.31 -0.74 7.48
N ASP A 86 -6.85 -0.77 8.69
CA ASP A 86 -7.18 -2.02 9.38
C ASP A 86 -8.37 -2.74 8.72
N SER A 87 -9.29 -1.96 8.17
CA SER A 87 -10.50 -2.36 7.46
C SER A 87 -10.96 -1.21 6.57
N PHE A 88 -11.48 -1.53 5.38
CA PHE A 88 -11.75 -0.50 4.35
C PHE A 88 -12.91 0.42 4.71
N HIS A 89 -13.95 -0.13 5.34
CA HIS A 89 -15.14 0.64 5.70
C HIS A 89 -14.97 1.35 7.03
N PRO A 90 -15.26 2.66 7.12
CA PRO A 90 -15.29 3.39 8.38
C PRO A 90 -16.18 2.71 9.43
N LEU A 91 -15.84 2.87 10.70
CA LEU A 91 -16.61 2.27 11.80
C LEU A 91 -17.95 2.96 12.01
N LYS A 92 -17.99 4.29 11.80
CA LYS A 92 -19.15 5.15 12.12
C LYS A 92 -20.05 5.37 10.89
N ASN A 93 -21.36 5.48 11.15
CA ASN A 93 -22.32 5.99 10.18
C ASN A 93 -22.30 7.53 10.19
N PRO A 94 -22.58 8.21 9.07
CA PRO A 94 -23.05 7.67 7.79
C PRO A 94 -21.96 7.14 6.83
N ASP A 95 -20.68 7.38 7.12
CA ASP A 95 -19.57 7.10 6.21
C ASP A 95 -19.42 5.62 5.86
N LYS A 96 -19.63 4.72 6.84
CA LYS A 96 -19.68 3.27 6.61
C LYS A 96 -20.70 2.89 5.53
N SER A 97 -21.89 3.46 5.62
CA SER A 97 -22.99 3.18 4.69
C SER A 97 -22.69 3.72 3.30
N ARG A 98 -22.08 4.92 3.21
CA ARG A 98 -21.62 5.50 1.95
C ARG A 98 -20.54 4.65 1.30
N SER A 99 -19.49 4.30 2.05
CA SER A 99 -18.37 3.46 1.57
C SER A 99 -18.85 2.09 1.07
N LYS A 100 -19.77 1.42 1.79
CA LYS A 100 -20.39 0.16 1.34
C LYS A 100 -21.18 0.30 0.04
N LYS A 101 -21.95 1.38 -0.11
CA LYS A 101 -22.73 1.64 -1.34
C LYS A 101 -21.80 1.91 -2.52
N THR A 102 -20.77 2.73 -2.33
CA THR A 102 -19.78 3.03 -3.37
C THR A 102 -19.07 1.76 -3.84
N LEU A 103 -18.58 0.93 -2.91
CA LEU A 103 -17.86 -0.30 -3.27
C LEU A 103 -18.77 -1.30 -4.01
N LYS A 104 -20.03 -1.48 -3.57
CA LYS A 104 -21.00 -2.33 -4.29
C LYS A 104 -21.30 -1.85 -5.70
N LEU A 105 -21.37 -0.52 -5.91
CA LEU A 105 -21.56 0.06 -7.24
C LEU A 105 -20.32 -0.19 -8.11
N MET A 106 -19.13 0.00 -7.56
CA MET A 106 -17.86 -0.27 -8.24
C MET A 106 -17.75 -1.74 -8.64
N GLU A 107 -18.08 -2.69 -7.77
CA GLU A 107 -18.13 -4.12 -8.10
C GLU A 107 -19.14 -4.43 -9.21
N LYS A 108 -20.32 -3.80 -9.18
CA LYS A 108 -21.35 -3.98 -10.22
C LYS A 108 -20.86 -3.48 -11.57
N GLN A 109 -20.27 -2.29 -11.61
CA GLN A 109 -19.72 -1.71 -12.82
C GLN A 109 -18.52 -2.50 -13.33
N PHE A 110 -17.66 -3.01 -12.44
CA PHE A 110 -16.46 -3.76 -12.84
C PHE A 110 -16.83 -5.04 -13.62
N ARG A 111 -17.99 -5.65 -13.34
CA ARG A 111 -18.49 -6.81 -14.11
C ARG A 111 -18.85 -6.48 -15.55
N GLN A 112 -19.15 -5.22 -15.85
CA GLN A 112 -19.62 -4.75 -17.15
C GLN A 112 -18.49 -4.03 -17.90
N THR A 113 -17.81 -3.10 -17.24
CA THR A 113 -16.80 -2.23 -17.84
C THR A 113 -15.54 -2.12 -16.96
N PRO A 114 -14.76 -3.20 -16.78
CA PRO A 114 -13.62 -3.24 -15.85
C PRO A 114 -12.55 -2.19 -16.15
N ARG A 115 -12.28 -1.91 -17.43
CA ARG A 115 -11.30 -0.88 -17.84
C ARG A 115 -11.74 0.53 -17.45
N GLU A 116 -13.03 0.83 -17.56
CA GLU A 116 -13.57 2.14 -17.18
C GLU A 116 -13.51 2.32 -15.67
N VAL A 117 -13.82 1.28 -14.90
CA VAL A 117 -13.71 1.29 -13.44
C VAL A 117 -12.28 1.53 -12.99
N LEU A 118 -11.29 0.82 -13.57
CA LEU A 118 -9.88 1.07 -13.25
C LEU A 118 -9.43 2.47 -13.66
N THR A 119 -9.84 2.94 -14.84
CA THR A 119 -9.54 4.31 -15.28
C THR A 119 -10.10 5.36 -14.31
N ALA A 120 -11.34 5.18 -13.85
CA ALA A 120 -11.96 6.06 -12.87
C ALA A 120 -11.28 5.97 -11.50
N PHE A 121 -10.91 4.75 -11.08
CA PHE A 121 -10.14 4.53 -9.86
C PHE A 121 -8.80 5.27 -9.90
N TYR A 122 -8.00 5.14 -10.96
CA TYR A 122 -6.71 5.82 -11.06
C TYR A 122 -6.83 7.35 -11.09
N LYS A 123 -7.87 7.90 -11.73
CA LYS A 123 -8.14 9.34 -11.68
C LYS A 123 -8.29 9.84 -10.24
N ASN A 124 -8.92 9.04 -9.37
CA ASN A 124 -9.06 9.35 -7.95
C ASN A 124 -7.78 9.06 -7.16
N CYS A 125 -6.92 8.14 -7.61
CA CYS A 125 -5.64 7.86 -6.96
C CYS A 125 -4.61 8.96 -7.16
N PHE A 126 -4.46 9.51 -8.37
CA PHE A 126 -3.32 10.37 -8.72
C PHE A 126 -3.59 11.89 -8.70
N ILE A 127 -4.84 12.34 -8.61
CA ILE A 127 -5.26 13.75 -8.67
C ILE A 127 -4.41 14.60 -9.63
N LYS A 128 -4.85 14.71 -10.89
CA LYS A 128 -4.24 15.41 -12.05
C LYS A 128 -3.38 14.50 -12.95
N ASN A 129 -4.03 14.02 -14.03
CA ASN A 129 -3.56 13.66 -15.39
C ASN A 129 -2.20 12.99 -15.68
N GLU A 130 -1.30 12.78 -14.75
CA GLU A 130 -0.07 12.01 -14.98
C GLU A 130 -0.29 10.58 -14.51
N ILE A 131 -1.11 9.85 -15.27
CA ILE A 131 -1.34 8.44 -14.95
C ILE A 131 -0.26 7.61 -15.63
N ALA A 132 0.69 7.09 -14.84
CA ALA A 132 1.43 5.90 -15.21
C ALA A 132 0.45 4.70 -15.14
N ASN A 133 -0.39 4.56 -16.16
CA ASN A 133 -1.36 3.47 -16.22
C ASN A 133 -0.62 2.16 -16.53
N PRO A 134 -0.79 1.09 -15.73
CA PRO A 134 -0.40 -0.23 -16.18
C PRO A 134 -1.14 -0.55 -17.48
N SER A 135 -0.52 -1.32 -18.37
CA SER A 135 -1.14 -1.72 -19.63
C SER A 135 -2.42 -2.51 -19.35
N LEU A 136 -3.58 -1.88 -19.54
CA LEU A 136 -4.91 -2.51 -19.37
C LEU A 136 -5.24 -3.54 -20.47
N GLN A 137 -4.26 -3.87 -21.31
CA GLN A 137 -4.40 -4.89 -22.34
C GLN A 137 -4.59 -6.27 -21.72
N TRP A 138 -3.81 -6.60 -20.68
CA TRP A 138 -3.81 -7.90 -20.01
C TRP A 138 -4.24 -7.70 -18.56
N MET A 139 -5.39 -8.25 -18.18
CA MET A 139 -5.98 -8.01 -16.87
C MET A 139 -6.58 -9.30 -16.30
N ASN A 140 -6.12 -9.70 -15.12
CA ASN A 140 -6.70 -10.80 -14.37
C ASN A 140 -7.95 -10.32 -13.60
N GLN A 141 -9.06 -10.25 -14.33
CA GLN A 141 -10.35 -9.80 -13.77
C GLN A 141 -10.83 -10.65 -12.59
N SER A 142 -10.47 -11.94 -12.55
CA SER A 142 -10.86 -12.83 -11.45
C SER A 142 -10.21 -12.38 -10.13
N ILE A 143 -8.89 -12.17 -10.15
CA ILE A 143 -8.15 -11.73 -8.95
C ILE A 143 -8.59 -10.31 -8.56
N LEU A 144 -8.72 -9.39 -9.53
CA LEU A 144 -9.22 -8.03 -9.26
C LEU A 144 -10.60 -8.04 -8.61
N ARG A 145 -11.55 -8.84 -9.11
CA ARG A 145 -12.89 -8.95 -8.53
C ARG A 145 -12.89 -9.57 -7.14
N LYS A 146 -12.10 -10.64 -6.96
CA LYS A 146 -11.98 -11.32 -5.67
C LYS A 146 -11.49 -10.33 -4.60
N ASP A 147 -10.41 -9.61 -4.90
CA ASP A 147 -9.75 -8.73 -3.95
C ASP A 147 -10.56 -7.44 -3.72
N LEU A 148 -11.24 -6.92 -4.76
CA LEU A 148 -12.21 -5.82 -4.63
C LEU A 148 -13.35 -6.20 -3.68
N SER A 149 -13.85 -7.43 -3.78
CA SER A 149 -14.92 -7.91 -2.90
C SER A 149 -14.46 -8.18 -1.47
N ALA A 150 -13.21 -8.63 -1.31
CA ALA A 150 -12.62 -8.85 0.01
C ALA A 150 -12.58 -7.57 0.86
N LEU A 151 -12.48 -6.38 0.26
CA LEU A 151 -12.53 -5.09 0.99
C LEU A 151 -13.79 -4.94 1.87
N HIS A 152 -14.89 -5.63 1.56
CA HIS A 152 -16.10 -5.56 2.38
C HIS A 152 -15.95 -6.14 3.80
N SER A 153 -15.06 -7.11 3.97
CA SER A 153 -15.00 -7.94 5.18
C SER A 153 -13.60 -8.16 5.71
N THR A 154 -12.55 -7.94 4.91
CA THR A 154 -11.18 -8.11 5.35
C THR A 154 -10.86 -7.15 6.50
N LYS A 155 -10.24 -7.72 7.52
CA LYS A 155 -9.63 -7.01 8.64
C LYS A 155 -8.17 -7.40 8.73
N LEU A 156 -7.31 -6.43 9.02
CA LEU A 156 -5.91 -6.67 9.33
C LEU A 156 -5.83 -7.58 10.56
N LYS A 157 -5.07 -8.66 10.42
CA LYS A 157 -4.76 -9.56 11.53
C LYS A 157 -3.44 -9.12 12.14
N LEU A 158 -3.47 -8.63 13.37
CA LEU A 158 -2.26 -8.36 14.14
C LEU A 158 -1.80 -9.65 14.83
N SER A 159 -0.50 -9.93 14.78
CA SER A 159 0.09 -11.06 15.49
C SER A 159 0.83 -10.60 16.73
N LYS A 160 0.73 -11.38 17.81
CA LYS A 160 1.54 -11.16 19.02
C LYS A 160 3.03 -11.41 18.80
N LYS A 161 3.40 -12.12 17.72
CA LYS A 161 4.80 -12.37 17.34
C LYS A 161 5.41 -11.22 16.56
N GLU A 162 4.58 -10.31 16.06
CA GLU A 162 5.03 -9.15 15.32
C GLU A 162 5.75 -8.19 16.29
N LYS A 163 7.03 -7.93 16.01
CA LYS A 163 7.89 -7.07 16.84
C LYS A 163 8.36 -5.81 16.09
N ALA A 164 7.94 -5.67 14.83
CA ALA A 164 8.33 -4.57 13.97
C ALA A 164 7.82 -3.24 14.53
N ASN A 165 8.60 -2.18 14.33
CA ASN A 165 8.08 -0.82 14.48
C ASN A 165 7.23 -0.48 13.26
N TRP A 166 6.11 0.22 13.48
CA TRP A 166 5.26 0.68 12.39
C TRP A 166 5.46 2.17 12.12
N ILE A 167 5.53 2.52 10.84
CA ILE A 167 5.44 3.90 10.36
C ILE A 167 4.24 3.96 9.44
N ILE A 168 3.22 4.73 9.83
CA ILE A 168 2.00 4.87 9.05
C ILE A 168 1.99 6.28 8.46
N ILE A 169 1.87 6.35 7.14
CA ILE A 169 1.93 7.59 6.38
C ILE A 169 0.64 7.69 5.57
N ASP A 170 -0.24 8.61 5.97
CA ASP A 170 -1.45 8.94 5.24
C ASP A 170 -1.24 10.19 4.36
N SER A 171 -2.14 10.37 3.40
CA SER A 171 -2.22 11.60 2.60
C SER A 171 -3.50 12.37 2.90
N SER A 172 -3.43 13.69 2.98
CA SER A 172 -4.62 14.52 3.22
C SER A 172 -5.63 14.53 2.07
N ASN A 173 -5.19 14.29 0.82
CA ASN A 173 -6.06 14.26 -0.36
C ASN A 173 -6.30 12.82 -0.85
N ASP A 174 -6.49 11.87 0.07
CA ASP A 174 -6.91 10.51 -0.28
C ASP A 174 -8.43 10.48 -0.58
N PHE A 175 -8.80 10.27 -1.85
CA PHE A 175 -10.20 10.09 -2.25
C PHE A 175 -10.66 8.64 -2.32
N ILE A 176 -9.77 7.67 -2.06
CA ILE A 176 -10.05 6.24 -2.09
C ILE A 176 -10.35 5.72 -0.70
N VAL A 177 -9.47 6.04 0.26
CA VAL A 177 -9.59 5.61 1.65
C VAL A 177 -10.28 6.71 2.44
N PRO A 178 -11.51 6.48 2.93
CA PRO A 178 -12.30 7.52 3.57
C PRO A 178 -11.80 7.84 4.98
N GLY A 179 -11.41 9.10 5.21
CA GLY A 179 -11.00 9.59 6.53
C GLY A 179 -9.56 9.19 6.90
N LYS A 180 -9.18 9.38 8.17
CA LYS A 180 -7.83 9.10 8.68
C LYS A 180 -7.67 7.63 9.10
N ARG A 181 -7.80 6.71 8.14
CA ARG A 181 -7.81 5.26 8.45
C ARG A 181 -6.44 4.75 8.93
N GLY A 182 -5.34 5.38 8.53
CA GLY A 182 -4.01 5.09 9.06
C GLY A 182 -3.88 5.47 10.54
N GLU A 183 -4.49 6.57 10.96
CA GLU A 183 -4.55 6.96 12.38
C GLU A 183 -5.32 5.92 13.21
N GLU A 184 -6.45 5.42 12.70
CA GLU A 184 -7.20 4.35 13.38
C GLU A 184 -6.40 3.05 13.46
N LEU A 185 -5.65 2.72 12.41
CA LEU A 185 -4.74 1.57 12.39
C LEU A 185 -3.63 1.71 13.44
N SER A 186 -3.07 2.91 13.63
CA SER A 186 -1.94 3.14 14.54
C SER A 186 -2.31 2.87 16.01
N VAL A 187 -3.54 3.19 16.41
CA VAL A 187 -4.04 2.98 17.79
C VAL A 187 -4.02 1.51 18.22
N GLY A 188 -4.14 0.58 17.27
CA GLY A 188 -4.13 -0.86 17.54
C GLY A 188 -2.73 -1.47 17.71
N LEU A 189 -1.66 -0.70 17.52
CA LEU A 189 -0.29 -1.20 17.44
C LEU A 189 0.52 -0.86 18.70
N ASN A 190 1.44 -1.75 19.07
CA ASN A 190 2.27 -1.57 20.26
C ASN A 190 3.35 -0.49 20.08
N SER A 191 3.85 -0.31 18.85
CA SER A 191 4.88 0.68 18.50
C SER A 191 4.60 1.21 17.09
N ALA A 192 4.02 2.42 17.02
CA ALA A 192 3.69 3.06 15.76
C ALA A 192 3.98 4.56 15.80
N SER A 193 4.50 5.08 14.70
CA SER A 193 4.48 6.50 14.36
C SER A 193 3.43 6.74 13.28
N TYR A 194 2.83 7.92 13.30
CA TYR A 194 1.80 8.31 12.35
C TYR A 194 2.08 9.70 11.81
N GLU A 195 2.17 9.81 10.49
CA GLU A 195 2.50 11.03 9.76
C GLU A 195 1.49 11.27 8.64
N VAL A 196 1.30 12.54 8.27
CA VAL A 196 0.38 12.94 7.18
C VAL A 196 1.07 13.86 6.19
N VAL A 197 1.11 13.44 4.92
CA VAL A 197 1.59 14.26 3.81
C VAL A 197 0.44 15.13 3.27
N GLN A 198 0.56 16.44 3.43
CA GLN A 198 -0.52 17.40 3.12
C GLN A 198 -0.78 17.63 1.62
N SER A 199 0.19 17.31 0.76
CA SER A 199 0.06 17.40 -0.70
C SER A 199 -0.16 16.04 -1.36
N GLY A 200 -0.20 14.97 -0.55
CA GLY A 200 -0.28 13.59 -1.03
C GLY A 200 -1.64 13.22 -1.59
N THR A 201 -1.64 12.17 -2.41
CA THR A 201 -2.84 11.49 -2.92
C THR A 201 -2.84 10.03 -2.46
N HIS A 202 -3.85 9.23 -2.83
CA HIS A 202 -3.85 7.80 -2.48
C HIS A 202 -2.59 7.08 -2.97
N SER A 203 -2.04 7.47 -4.12
CA SER A 203 -0.81 6.91 -4.68
C SER A 203 0.45 7.53 -4.08
N LEU A 204 0.51 7.72 -2.76
CA LEU A 204 1.53 8.55 -2.10
C LEU A 204 3.00 8.21 -2.44
N PRO A 205 3.43 6.92 -2.47
CA PRO A 205 4.77 6.54 -2.93
C PRO A 205 5.12 6.96 -4.36
N ASN A 206 4.11 7.28 -5.18
CA ASN A 206 4.26 7.74 -6.55
C ASN A 206 4.10 9.26 -6.66
N SER A 207 3.10 9.85 -5.99
CA SER A 207 2.81 11.29 -6.07
C SER A 207 3.81 12.14 -5.29
N ASN A 208 4.29 11.64 -4.14
CA ASN A 208 5.15 12.38 -3.21
C ASN A 208 6.33 11.54 -2.70
N PRO A 209 7.10 10.89 -3.58
CA PRO A 209 8.18 9.99 -3.16
C PRO A 209 9.27 10.72 -2.34
N GLY A 210 9.48 12.03 -2.56
CA GLY A 210 10.42 12.83 -1.77
C GLY A 210 9.98 12.99 -0.31
N ASP A 211 8.71 13.30 -0.07
CA ASP A 211 8.16 13.45 1.28
C ASP A 211 8.16 12.10 2.02
N CYS A 212 7.84 11.01 1.32
CA CYS A 212 7.95 9.66 1.86
C CYS A 212 9.36 9.34 2.34
N ILE A 213 10.38 9.58 1.51
CA ILE A 213 11.78 9.32 1.88
C ILE A 213 12.21 10.20 3.04
N LYS A 214 11.81 11.48 3.06
CA LYS A 214 12.13 12.39 4.16
C LYS A 214 11.59 11.87 5.49
N ILE A 215 10.29 11.48 5.54
CA ILE A 215 9.68 10.91 6.75
C ILE A 215 10.42 9.66 7.21
N LEU A 216 10.76 8.76 6.28
CA LEU A 216 11.48 7.53 6.60
C LEU A 216 12.87 7.79 7.17
N THR A 217 13.57 8.77 6.61
CA THR A 217 14.92 9.18 7.05
C THR A 217 14.86 9.80 8.45
N ASP A 218 13.93 10.74 8.67
CA ASP A 218 13.77 11.42 9.96
C ASP A 218 13.32 10.47 11.08
N THR A 219 12.51 9.47 10.75
CA THR A 219 11.93 8.54 11.74
C THR A 219 12.82 7.33 11.99
N PHE A 220 13.56 6.89 10.97
CA PHE A 220 14.38 5.68 11.03
C PHE A 220 15.72 5.89 10.31
N PRO A 221 16.79 6.26 11.04
CA PRO A 221 18.10 6.65 10.49
C PRO A 221 18.80 5.62 9.60
N ILE A 222 18.26 4.40 9.46
CA ILE A 222 18.81 3.39 8.54
C ILE A 222 18.69 3.83 7.07
N PHE A 223 17.81 4.78 6.78
CA PHE A 223 17.64 5.37 5.46
C PHE A 223 18.54 6.58 5.22
N ASP A 224 19.36 6.99 6.20
CA ASP A 224 20.42 7.98 6.00
C ASP A 224 21.46 7.46 5.00
N ARG A 225 22.01 8.37 4.19
CA ARG A 225 23.02 8.07 3.17
C ARG A 225 24.39 7.78 3.76
#